data_AF-Q0C6R9-F1
#
_entry.id   AF-Q0C6R9-F1
#
_cell.length_a   1.000
_cell.length_b   1.000
_cell.length_c   1.000
_cell.angle_alpha   90.00
_cell.angle_beta   90.00
_cell.angle_gamma   90.00
#
_symmetry.space_group_name_H-M   'P 1'
#
loop_
_entity.id
_entity.type
_entity.pdbx_description
1 polymer ?
#
loop_
_entity_poly.entity_id
_entity_poly.type
_entity_poly.pdbx_seq_one_letter_code
_entity_poly.pdbx_strand_id
1 'polypeptide(L)' 'MTRISSSNEIKNRLSNIFDELLRHNGYGQMQVDMRLLRRGQKEIILRCGKEYRFVIEFSG' A
#
# COMPACT_ATOMS: atom_id res chain seq x y z
N MET A 1 -3.25 -16.31 3.35
CA MET A 1 -1.94 -16.94 3.61
C MET A 1 -0.89 -15.85 3.76
N THR A 2 -0.24 -15.76 4.92
CA THR A 2 0.87 -14.80 5.15
C THR A 2 2.17 -15.44 4.67
N ARG A 3 2.85 -14.81 3.71
CA ARG A 3 4.12 -15.29 3.15
C ARG A 3 5.28 -14.67 3.92
N ILE A 4 6.29 -15.47 4.26
CA ILE A 4 7.56 -14.97 4.79
C ILE A 4 8.37 -14.46 3.60
N SER A 5 8.78 -13.19 3.67
CA SER A 5 9.53 -12.51 2.61
C SER A 5 10.77 -11.83 3.17
N SER A 6 11.82 -11.74 2.36
CA SER A 6 13.04 -11.02 2.73
C SER A 6 12.80 -9.50 2.75
N SER A 7 13.63 -8.75 3.49
CA SER A 7 13.52 -7.29 3.52
C SER A 7 13.70 -6.66 2.14
N ASN A 8 14.53 -7.23 1.28
CA ASN A 8 14.73 -6.76 -0.10
C ASN A 8 13.50 -7.02 -0.98
N GLU A 9 12.87 -8.19 -0.87
CA GLU A 9 11.64 -8.49 -1.60
C GLU A 9 10.52 -7.50 -1.25
N ILE A 10 10.40 -7.15 0.04
CA ILE A 10 9.41 -6.18 0.52
C ILE A 10 9.72 -4.78 0.01
N LYS A 11 10.98 -4.33 0.07
CA LYS A 11 11.41 -3.02 -0.48
C LYS A 11 11.15 -2.90 -1.98
N ASN A 12 11.46 -3.95 -2.74
CA ASN A 12 11.19 -3.98 -4.18
C ASN A 12 9.69 -3.89 -4.45
N ARG A 13 8.87 -4.61 -3.67
CA ARG A 13 7.41 -4.53 -3.82
C ARG A 13 6.85 -3.14 -3.49
N LEU A 14 7.34 -2.50 -2.44
CA LEU A 14 6.96 -1.13 -2.08
C LEU A 14 7.32 -0.14 -3.20
N SER A 15 8.54 -0.26 -3.74
CA SER A 15 9.02 0.62 -4.82
C SER A 15 8.17 0.46 -6.08
N ASN A 16 7.88 -0.78 -6.48
CA ASN A 16 7.04 -1.04 -7.66
C ASN A 16 5.64 -0.43 -7.52
N ILE A 17 5.00 -0.58 -6.36
CA ILE A 17 3.67 0.01 -6.13
C ILE A 17 3.76 1.54 -6.12
N PHE A 18 4.81 2.10 -5.52
CA PHE A 18 5.03 3.54 -5.55
C PHE A 18 5.19 4.06 -6.99
N ASP A 19 5.95 3.35 -7.84
CA ASP A 19 6.13 3.69 -9.26
C ASP A 19 4.84 3.56 -10.08
N GLU A 20 3.97 2.60 -9.73
CA GLU A 20 2.63 2.47 -10.31
C GLU A 20 1.75 3.66 -9.94
N LEU A 21 1.75 4.08 -8.66
CA LEU A 21 0.98 5.24 -8.21
C LEU A 21 1.52 6.55 -8.80
N LEU A 22 2.84 6.69 -8.92
CA LEU A 22 3.48 7.87 -9.51
C LEU A 22 3.09 8.06 -10.99
N ARG A 23 2.91 6.96 -11.72
CA ARG A 23 2.48 6.97 -13.14
C ARG A 23 0.97 7.05 -13.31
N HIS A 24 0.20 6.89 -12.24
CA HIS A 24 -1.25 6.88 -12.32
C HIS A 24 -1.80 8.31 -12.44
N ASN A 25 -2.56 8.57 -13.52
CA ASN A 25 -3.25 9.85 -13.70
C ASN A 25 -4.51 9.89 -12.82
N GLY A 26 -4.41 10.59 -11.70
CA GLY A 26 -5.48 10.73 -10.71
C GLY A 26 -4.90 10.69 -9.31
N TYR A 27 -5.64 10.15 -8.35
CA TYR A 27 -5.07 9.87 -7.03
C TYR A 27 -4.89 8.38 -6.83
N GLY A 28 -3.86 8.05 -6.08
CA GLY A 28 -3.60 6.72 -5.55
C GLY A 28 -3.38 6.76 -4.05
N GLN A 29 -3.75 5.67 -3.38
CA GLN A 29 -3.52 5.48 -1.96
C GLN A 29 -2.57 4.31 -1.74
N MET A 30 -1.55 4.54 -0.92
CA MET A 30 -0.67 3.51 -0.39
C MET A 30 -0.60 3.66 1.12
N GLN A 31 -0.84 2.57 1.84
CA GLN A 31 -0.69 2.51 3.29
C GLN A 31 0.18 1.32 3.67
N VAL A 32 1.17 1.59 4.53
CA VAL A 32 2.05 0.57 5.09
C VAL A 32 1.89 0.57 6.60
N ASP A 33 1.42 -0.55 7.14
CA ASP A 33 1.48 -0.80 8.58
C ASP A 33 2.63 -1.76 8.87
N MET A 34 3.36 -1.49 9.96
CA MET A 34 4.37 -2.39 10.48
C MET A 34 4.05 -2.71 11.94
N ARG A 35 3.97 -4.00 12.25
CA ARG A 35 3.71 -4.49 13.61
C ARG A 35 4.88 -5.35 14.06
N LEU A 36 5.38 -5.06 15.26
CA LEU A 36 6.34 -5.94 15.93
C LEU A 36 5.59 -7.13 16.51
N LEU A 37 5.98 -8.33 16.12
CA LEU A 37 5.46 -9.57 16.66
C LEU A 37 6.40 -10.12 17.73
N ARG A 38 5.98 -11.20 18.39
CA ARG A 38 6.82 -11.94 19.33
C ARG A 38 8.05 -12.53 18.60
N ARG A 39 9.14 -12.76 19.34
CA ARG A 39 10.38 -13.38 18.83
C ARG A 39 11.09 -12.60 17.70
N GLY A 40 10.96 -11.27 17.69
CA GLY A 40 11.67 -10.40 16.74
C GLY A 40 11.13 -10.42 15.30
N GLN A 41 9.99 -11.08 15.07
CA GLN A 41 9.33 -11.04 13.78
C GLN A 41 8.63 -9.69 13.57
N LYS A 42 8.47 -9.29 12.32
CA LYS A 42 7.68 -8.12 11.93
C LYS A 42 6.60 -8.55 10.95
N GLU A 43 5.38 -8.13 11.20
CA GLU A 43 4.31 -8.19 10.21
C GLU A 43 4.30 -6.86 9.45
N ILE A 44 4.24 -6.95 8.13
CA ILE A 44 4.14 -5.79 7.24
C ILE A 44 2.87 -5.96 6.42
N ILE A 45 1.96 -5.00 6.52
CA ILE A 45 0.70 -4.99 5.79
C ILE A 45 0.77 -3.83 4.81
N LEU A 46 0.72 -4.15 3.51
CA LEU A 46 0.69 -3.19 2.43
C LEU A 46 -0.71 -3.15 1.83
N ARG A 47 -1.39 -2.01 2.01
CA ARG A 47 -2.69 -1.75 1.38
C ARG A 47 -2.49 -0.80 0.20
N CYS A 48 -2.88 -1.27 -0.97
CA CYS A 48 -2.92 -0.52 -2.22
C CYS A 48 -4.03 -1.15 -3.06
N GLY A 49 -5.00 -0.36 -3.53
CA GLY A 49 -6.18 -0.90 -4.20
C GLY A 49 -7.18 0.16 -4.63
N LYS A 50 -8.34 -0.31 -5.12
CA LYS A 50 -9.41 0.56 -5.60
C LYS A 50 -10.00 1.37 -4.45
N GLU A 51 -9.96 2.68 -4.61
CA GLU A 51 -10.67 3.62 -3.73
C GLU A 51 -11.85 4.20 -4.51
N TYR A 52 -13.07 4.01 -4.00
CA TYR A 52 -14.28 4.56 -4.61
C TYR A 52 -14.42 6.01 -4.15
N ARG A 53 -14.34 6.94 -5.11
CA ARG A 53 -14.49 8.37 -4.83
C ARG A 53 -15.50 8.97 -5.77
N PHE A 54 -16.28 9.87 -5.21
CA PHE A 54 -17.34 10.57 -5.89
C PHE A 54 -17.06 12.06 -5.73
N VAL A 55 -16.96 12.76 -6.84
CA VAL A 55 -17.05 14.22 -6.86
C VAL A 55 -18.46 14.51 -7.33
N ILE A 56 -19.24 15.21 -6.50
CA ILE A 56 -20.57 15.66 -6.86
C ILE A 56 -20.57 17.18 -6.89
N GLU A 57 -21.14 17.76 -7.94
CA GLU A 57 -21.53 19.16 -7.93
C GLU A 57 -22.80 19.28 -7.09
N PHE A 58 -22.75 20.13 -6.07
CA PHE A 58 -23.91 20.43 -5.24
C PHE A 58 -24.38 21.84 -5.57
N SER A 59 -25.32 21.95 -6.50
CA SER A 59 -26.05 23.17 -6.79
C SER A 59 -27.31 23.21 -5.91
N GLY A 60 -27.26 24.04 -4.86
CA GLY A 60 -28.45 24.46 -4.12
C GLY A 60 -29.12 25.66 -4.78
#